data_AF-A0AAD5M8S8-F1
#
_entry.id   AF-A0AAD5M8S8-F1
#
_cell.length_a   1.000
_cell.length_b   1.000
_cell.length_c   1.000
_cell.angle_alpha   90.00
_cell.angle_beta   90.00
_cell.angle_gamma   90.00
#
_symmetry.space_group_name_H-M   'P 1'
#
loop_
_entity.id
_entity.type
_entity.pdbx_description
1 polymer ?
#
loop_
_entity_poly.entity_id
_entity_poly.type
_entity_poly.pdbx_seq_one_letter_code
_entity_poly.pdbx_strand_id
1 'polypeptide(L)'
;MLENRLDKAMIKFNEAQSIRKTYEQIVKRLKEERVGFDNQLAALERALAAKQHDYEELLLLSSDATHAREMILQELEKARGQYEEEKRQREKELREKQQYVKIRLEMSNRIDRREKQKVDVINREAGDLNGEEEKHLKQSLAMTVMQQGMAIEEKKEHRSKIDIFESAFRKIKEATGVSDVNEVIQKIVSQESTTDNLINLSKENQARLEHLQAEHTALKARVEELKYSGSGGGHRRKMVDDHEQNLALATAKLERAKLKYERLAKVLISVKAGVEHLVDKLESVRDDDQVVVVTDETIVDALQESESILGRIISQIKVAANATNPVAGSGAAAVASQKRKESGLLTRMGSIRSPVTVGATSTPTMPDVSEADMLLARPYNQRIPLPGELTQEEMEHDEMGGAPGMLLDDNEEALSRERVKRASNQVLLAQDKKKKRVLKKKTKDPLNDSDDEDNSAATGFDGANINARSSARFSSVSQRGLSPSKKK
;
A
#
# COMPACT_ATOMS: atom_id res chain seq x y z
N MET A 1 -84.51 -2.44 48.56
CA MET A 1 -83.38 -3.39 48.46
C MET A 1 -82.91 -3.61 47.01
N LEU A 2 -83.82 -3.86 46.06
CA LEU A 2 -83.48 -4.05 44.63
C LEU A 2 -82.94 -2.78 43.95
N GLU A 3 -83.52 -1.63 44.26
CA GLU A 3 -83.12 -0.31 43.72
C GLU A 3 -81.67 0.06 44.09
N ASN A 4 -81.31 -0.05 45.38
CA ASN A 4 -79.92 0.13 45.83
C ASN A 4 -78.91 -0.82 45.16
N ARG A 5 -79.34 -2.00 44.68
CA ARG A 5 -78.48 -2.96 43.97
C ARG A 5 -78.35 -2.59 42.49
N LEU A 6 -79.41 -2.03 41.90
CA LEU A 6 -79.42 -1.50 40.54
C LEU A 6 -78.51 -0.26 40.44
N ASP A 7 -78.58 0.68 41.38
CA ASP A 7 -77.71 1.86 41.39
C ASP A 7 -76.24 1.49 41.52
N LYS A 8 -75.92 0.52 42.39
CA LYS A 8 -74.56 -0.02 42.51
C LYS A 8 -74.10 -0.70 41.22
N ALA A 9 -74.99 -1.38 40.48
CA ALA A 9 -74.66 -1.97 39.20
C ALA A 9 -74.44 -0.89 38.12
N MET A 10 -75.24 0.17 38.10
CA MET A 10 -75.06 1.30 37.18
C MET A 10 -73.75 2.05 37.44
N ILE A 11 -73.37 2.30 38.70
CA ILE A 11 -72.09 2.93 39.04
C ILE A 11 -70.93 2.06 38.53
N LYS A 12 -70.96 0.75 38.81
CA LYS A 12 -69.94 -0.19 38.32
C LYS A 12 -69.89 -0.28 36.80
N PHE A 13 -71.03 -0.23 36.13
CA PHE A 13 -71.10 -0.23 34.68
C PHE A 13 -70.49 1.04 34.08
N ASN A 14 -70.81 2.21 34.65
CA ASN A 14 -70.27 3.49 34.22
C ASN A 14 -68.76 3.58 34.48
N GLU A 15 -68.28 3.04 35.60
CA GLU A 15 -66.85 2.93 35.92
C GLU A 15 -66.13 1.97 34.97
N ALA A 16 -66.69 0.78 34.70
CA ALA A 16 -66.15 -0.15 33.72
C ALA A 16 -66.11 0.47 32.32
N GLN A 17 -67.12 1.27 31.96
CA GLN A 17 -67.18 1.96 30.68
C GLN A 17 -66.15 3.09 30.57
N SER A 18 -65.89 3.84 31.65
CA SER A 18 -64.83 4.87 31.65
C SER A 18 -63.45 4.24 31.55
N ILE A 19 -63.18 3.15 32.27
CA ILE A 19 -61.96 2.36 32.18
C ILE A 19 -61.78 1.77 30.77
N ARG A 20 -62.86 1.26 30.15
CA ARG A 20 -62.79 0.76 28.78
C ARG A 20 -62.38 1.86 27.80
N LYS A 21 -62.98 3.05 27.92
CA LYS A 21 -62.66 4.22 27.08
C LYS A 21 -61.20 4.66 27.24
N THR A 22 -60.64 4.62 28.45
CA THR A 22 -59.21 4.98 28.65
C THR A 22 -58.28 3.94 28.03
N TYR A 23 -58.57 2.64 28.16
CA TYR A 23 -57.80 1.60 27.49
C TYR A 23 -57.91 1.69 25.96
N GLU A 24 -59.10 1.98 25.41
CA GLU A 24 -59.28 2.20 23.97
C GLU A 24 -58.41 3.37 23.47
N GLN A 25 -58.31 4.46 24.24
CA GLN A 25 -57.42 5.59 23.91
C GLN A 25 -55.94 5.22 23.97
N ILE A 26 -55.51 4.48 25.00
CA ILE A 26 -54.13 4.01 25.12
C ILE A 26 -53.77 3.11 23.94
N VAL A 27 -54.66 2.16 23.57
CA VAL A 27 -54.44 1.28 22.42
C VAL A 27 -54.35 2.07 21.12
N LYS A 28 -55.20 3.09 20.94
CA LYS A 28 -55.14 3.97 19.77
C LYS A 28 -53.79 4.68 19.67
N ARG A 29 -53.33 5.28 20.78
CA ARG A 29 -52.04 5.98 20.83
C ARG A 29 -50.87 5.03 20.57
N LEU A 30 -50.86 3.84 21.16
CA LEU A 30 -49.82 2.84 20.92
C LEU A 30 -49.78 2.37 19.46
N LYS A 31 -50.94 2.27 18.79
CA LYS A 31 -50.99 1.96 17.34
C LYS A 31 -50.43 3.10 16.49
N GLU A 32 -50.72 4.35 16.83
CA GLU A 32 -50.15 5.52 16.15
C GLU A 32 -48.63 5.62 16.36
N GLU A 33 -48.16 5.42 17.60
CA GLU A 33 -46.72 5.40 17.91
C GLU A 33 -45.99 4.26 17.20
N ARG A 34 -46.60 3.07 17.08
CA ARG A 34 -46.03 1.95 16.32
C ARG A 34 -45.76 2.34 14.85
N VAL A 35 -46.74 2.95 14.19
CA VAL A 35 -46.56 3.42 12.80
C VAL A 35 -45.48 4.51 12.72
N GLY A 36 -45.40 5.37 13.74
CA GLY A 36 -44.31 6.35 13.87
C GLY A 36 -42.92 5.71 13.92
N PHE A 37 -42.75 4.63 14.69
CA PHE A 37 -41.50 3.89 14.76
C PHE A 37 -41.15 3.18 13.45
N ASP A 38 -42.12 2.59 12.76
CA ASP A 38 -41.89 1.95 11.46
C ASP A 38 -41.37 2.95 10.42
N ASN A 39 -41.90 4.18 10.41
CA ASN A 39 -41.42 5.25 9.54
C ASN A 39 -39.99 5.69 9.87
N GLN A 40 -39.66 5.80 11.17
CA GLN A 40 -38.31 6.13 11.62
C GLN A 40 -37.31 5.02 11.26
N LEU A 41 -37.71 3.76 11.43
CA LEU A 41 -36.89 2.61 11.05
C LEU A 41 -36.61 2.61 9.54
N ALA A 42 -37.62 2.79 8.70
CA ALA A 42 -37.46 2.87 7.26
C ALA A 42 -36.60 4.07 6.81
N ALA A 43 -36.61 5.18 7.55
CA ALA A 43 -35.71 6.31 7.30
C ALA A 43 -34.26 5.98 7.68
N LEU A 44 -34.05 5.30 8.80
CA LEU A 44 -32.73 4.84 9.23
C LEU A 44 -32.14 3.78 8.28
N GLU A 45 -32.96 2.83 7.82
CA GLU A 45 -32.55 1.80 6.85
C GLU A 45 -32.11 2.42 5.52
N ARG A 46 -32.85 3.41 5.00
CA ARG A 46 -32.44 4.15 3.81
C ARG A 46 -31.13 4.92 4.01
N ALA A 47 -30.98 5.58 5.16
CA ALA A 47 -29.74 6.29 5.48
C ALA A 47 -28.55 5.33 5.61
N LEU A 48 -28.75 4.15 6.18
CA LEU A 48 -27.74 3.11 6.30
C LEU A 48 -27.34 2.56 4.92
N ALA A 49 -28.30 2.28 4.04
CA ALA A 49 -28.02 1.85 2.67
C ALA A 49 -27.24 2.90 1.88
N ALA A 50 -27.61 4.18 1.99
CA ALA A 50 -26.85 5.27 1.36
C ALA A 50 -25.41 5.36 1.90
N LYS A 51 -25.22 5.22 3.21
CA LYS A 51 -23.89 5.25 3.83
C LYS A 51 -23.03 4.04 3.46
N GLN A 52 -23.64 2.88 3.26
CA GLN A 52 -22.94 1.69 2.74
C GLN A 52 -22.47 1.92 1.30
N HIS A 53 -23.32 2.49 0.45
CA HIS A 53 -22.94 2.85 -0.91
C HIS A 53 -21.80 3.88 -0.93
N ASP A 54 -21.90 4.97 -0.15
CA ASP A 54 -20.82 5.96 0.00
C ASP A 54 -19.49 5.31 0.44
N TYR A 55 -19.57 4.32 1.34
CA TYR A 55 -18.40 3.60 1.83
C TYR A 55 -17.76 2.72 0.74
N GLU A 56 -18.58 2.03 -0.05
CA GLU A 56 -18.11 1.22 -1.18
C GLU A 56 -17.43 2.07 -2.25
N GLU A 57 -18.00 3.24 -2.59
CA GLU A 57 -17.38 4.21 -3.49
C GLU A 57 -16.04 4.71 -2.95
N LEU A 58 -15.98 5.05 -1.65
CA LEU A 58 -14.75 5.49 -1.02
C LEU A 58 -13.68 4.40 -1.01
N LEU A 59 -14.06 3.14 -0.82
CA LEU A 59 -13.15 2.01 -0.89
C LEU A 59 -12.55 1.88 -2.30
N LEU A 60 -13.37 1.98 -3.35
CA LEU A 60 -12.91 1.95 -4.73
C LEU A 60 -11.95 3.11 -5.02
N LEU A 61 -12.32 4.34 -4.61
CA LEU A 61 -11.46 5.51 -4.77
C LEU A 61 -10.13 5.36 -4.02
N SER A 62 -10.15 4.76 -2.82
CA SER A 62 -8.93 4.49 -2.06
C SER A 62 -8.02 3.49 -2.77
N SER A 63 -8.60 2.45 -3.38
CA SER A 63 -7.86 1.48 -4.19
C SER A 63 -7.22 2.17 -5.39
N ASP A 64 -7.97 2.99 -6.12
CA ASP A 64 -7.46 3.75 -7.28
C ASP A 64 -6.33 4.71 -6.87
N ALA A 65 -6.48 5.41 -5.75
CA ALA A 65 -5.44 6.29 -5.20
C ALA A 65 -4.18 5.51 -4.81
N THR A 66 -4.32 4.33 -4.20
CA THR A 66 -3.17 3.47 -3.89
C THR A 66 -2.46 2.99 -5.15
N HIS A 67 -3.21 2.60 -6.19
CA HIS A 67 -2.65 2.17 -7.46
C HIS A 67 -1.92 3.31 -8.17
N ALA A 68 -2.50 4.51 -8.22
CA ALA A 68 -1.86 5.69 -8.78
C ALA A 68 -0.55 6.04 -8.05
N ARG A 69 -0.54 5.96 -6.71
CA ARG A 69 0.67 6.15 -5.90
C ARG A 69 1.74 5.11 -6.23
N GLU A 70 1.37 3.83 -6.34
CA GLU A 70 2.30 2.76 -6.71
C GLU A 70 2.90 2.97 -8.11
N MET A 71 2.08 3.37 -9.09
CA MET A 71 2.55 3.72 -10.42
C MET A 71 3.57 4.87 -10.38
N ILE A 72 3.26 5.95 -9.67
CA ILE A 72 4.15 7.11 -9.55
C ILE A 72 5.47 6.71 -8.86
N LEU A 73 5.41 5.88 -7.82
CA LEU A 73 6.61 5.41 -7.13
C LEU A 73 7.49 4.54 -8.06
N GLN A 74 6.87 3.65 -8.84
CA GLN A 74 7.59 2.85 -9.85
C GLN A 74 8.21 3.72 -10.94
N GLU A 75 7.51 4.74 -11.43
CA GLU A 75 8.05 5.69 -12.40
C GLU A 75 9.21 6.51 -11.83
N LEU A 76 9.09 6.94 -10.58
CA LEU A 76 10.14 7.65 -9.86
C LEU A 76 11.37 6.76 -9.66
N GLU A 77 11.19 5.49 -9.31
CA GLU A 77 12.30 4.53 -9.18
C GLU A 77 13.01 4.31 -10.51
N LYS A 78 12.25 4.14 -11.61
CA LYS A 78 12.82 4.06 -12.97
C LYS A 78 13.61 5.31 -13.34
N ALA A 79 13.07 6.50 -13.06
CA ALA A 79 13.74 7.76 -13.34
C ALA A 79 15.02 7.93 -12.50
N ARG A 80 14.99 7.52 -11.22
CA ARG A 80 16.19 7.50 -10.36
C ARG A 80 17.24 6.54 -10.89
N GLY A 81 16.86 5.33 -11.26
CA GLY A 81 17.76 4.34 -11.86
C GLY A 81 18.42 4.85 -13.14
N GLN A 82 17.64 5.47 -14.03
CA GLN A 82 18.17 6.10 -15.24
C GLN A 82 19.17 7.22 -14.93
N TYR A 83 18.86 8.09 -13.97
CA TYR A 83 19.77 9.15 -13.55
C TYR A 83 21.07 8.61 -12.96
N GLU A 84 21.00 7.57 -12.13
CA GLU A 84 22.18 6.93 -11.54
C GLU A 84 23.05 6.23 -12.59
N GLU A 85 22.43 5.55 -13.55
CA GLU A 85 23.13 4.94 -14.69
C GLU A 85 23.81 6.00 -15.55
N GLU A 86 23.12 7.09 -15.89
CA GLU A 86 23.68 8.18 -16.68
C GLU A 86 24.84 8.85 -15.94
N LYS A 87 24.68 9.10 -14.64
CA LYS A 87 25.76 9.61 -13.78
C LYS A 87 26.97 8.68 -13.79
N ARG A 88 26.76 7.36 -13.67
CA ARG A 88 27.83 6.35 -13.71
C ARG A 88 28.51 6.31 -15.08
N GLN A 89 27.75 6.44 -16.17
CA GLN A 89 28.28 6.52 -17.53
C GLN A 89 29.13 7.79 -17.71
N ARG A 90 28.61 8.97 -17.34
CA ARG A 90 29.37 10.23 -17.40
C ARG A 90 30.64 10.18 -16.56
N GLU A 91 30.60 9.57 -15.37
CA GLU A 91 31.79 9.41 -14.54
C GLU A 91 32.82 8.48 -15.19
N LYS A 92 32.37 7.39 -15.80
CA LYS A 92 33.24 6.47 -16.56
C LYS A 92 33.90 7.19 -17.73
N GLU A 93 33.14 7.92 -18.54
CA GLU A 93 33.67 8.72 -19.65
C GLU A 93 34.67 9.78 -19.18
N LEU A 94 34.38 10.44 -18.06
CA LEU A 94 35.28 11.44 -17.49
C LEU A 94 36.60 10.81 -17.06
N ARG A 95 36.56 9.62 -16.42
CA ARG A 95 37.77 8.86 -16.06
C ARG A 95 38.58 8.46 -17.29
N GLU A 96 37.93 7.96 -18.33
CA GLU A 96 38.59 7.59 -19.60
C GLU A 96 39.25 8.81 -20.26
N LYS A 97 38.55 9.95 -20.35
CA LYS A 97 39.09 11.21 -20.87
C LYS A 97 40.27 11.72 -20.02
N GLN A 98 40.17 11.66 -18.69
CA GLN A 98 41.28 12.03 -17.80
C GLN A 98 42.50 11.15 -18.02
N GLN A 99 42.31 9.83 -18.18
CA GLN A 99 43.39 8.91 -18.44
C GLN A 99 44.04 9.17 -19.81
N TYR A 100 43.25 9.47 -20.83
CA TYR A 100 43.76 9.87 -22.14
C TYR A 100 44.60 11.15 -22.08
N VAL A 101 44.12 12.19 -21.39
CA VAL A 101 44.86 13.44 -21.19
C VAL A 101 46.16 13.20 -20.42
N LYS A 102 46.12 12.36 -19.39
CA LYS A 102 47.31 11.99 -18.61
C LYS A 102 48.36 11.31 -19.49
N ILE A 103 47.96 10.34 -20.32
CA ILE A 103 48.85 9.65 -21.26
C ILE A 103 49.45 10.65 -22.26
N ARG A 104 48.65 11.55 -22.85
CA ARG A 104 49.17 12.58 -23.78
C ARG A 104 50.16 13.51 -23.10
N LEU A 105 49.89 13.93 -21.86
CA LEU A 105 50.79 14.80 -21.10
C LEU A 105 52.11 14.09 -20.78
N GLU A 106 52.07 12.82 -20.38
CA GLU A 106 53.27 12.00 -20.16
C GLU A 106 54.09 11.84 -21.45
N MET A 107 53.43 11.61 -22.59
CA MET A 107 54.08 11.52 -23.90
C MET A 107 54.73 12.85 -24.31
N SER A 108 54.01 13.98 -24.17
CA SER A 108 54.51 15.32 -24.48
C SER A 108 55.71 15.68 -23.59
N ASN A 109 55.60 15.47 -22.28
CA ASN A 109 56.70 15.69 -21.35
C ASN A 109 57.95 14.86 -21.70
N ARG A 110 57.76 13.64 -22.22
CA ARG A 110 58.86 12.77 -22.66
C ARG A 110 59.54 13.31 -23.91
N ILE A 111 58.79 13.91 -24.83
CA ILE A 111 59.32 14.58 -26.04
C ILE A 111 60.05 15.86 -25.63
N ASP A 112 59.45 16.74 -24.82
CA ASP A 112 60.06 17.98 -24.35
C ASP A 112 61.37 17.71 -23.58
N ARG A 113 61.43 16.64 -22.77
CA ARG A 113 62.67 16.23 -22.10
C ARG A 113 63.76 15.83 -23.08
N ARG A 114 63.43 15.10 -24.15
CA ARG A 114 64.40 14.74 -25.20
C ARG A 114 64.85 15.95 -25.99
N GLU A 115 63.95 16.89 -26.27
CA GLU A 115 64.26 18.11 -26.99
C GLU A 115 65.15 19.04 -26.17
N LYS A 116 64.85 19.23 -24.87
CA LYS A 116 65.75 19.94 -23.94
C LYS A 116 67.12 19.29 -23.84
N GLN A 117 67.19 17.96 -23.74
CA GLN A 117 68.47 17.26 -23.76
C GLN A 117 69.24 17.47 -25.08
N LYS A 118 68.56 17.52 -26.23
CA LYS A 118 69.18 17.86 -27.51
C LYS A 118 69.69 19.30 -27.54
N VAL A 119 68.88 20.26 -27.09
CA VAL A 119 69.25 21.69 -27.06
C VAL A 119 70.39 21.95 -26.07
N ASP A 120 70.40 21.29 -24.91
CA ASP A 120 71.47 21.39 -23.93
C ASP A 120 72.78 20.79 -24.44
N VAL A 121 72.72 19.71 -25.24
CA VAL A 121 73.90 19.14 -25.94
C VAL A 121 74.40 20.12 -27.01
N ILE A 122 73.51 20.66 -27.86
CA ILE A 122 73.87 21.63 -28.91
C ILE A 122 74.45 22.93 -28.31
N ASN A 123 73.90 23.42 -27.20
CA ASN A 123 74.41 24.61 -26.51
C ASN A 123 75.74 24.35 -25.78
N ARG A 124 76.01 23.12 -25.34
CA ARG A 124 77.35 22.71 -24.86
C ARG A 124 78.36 22.57 -25.99
N GLU A 125 77.93 22.20 -27.19
CA GLU A 125 78.77 22.13 -28.40
C GLU A 125 79.12 23.51 -28.98
N ALA A 126 78.34 24.56 -28.66
CA ALA A 126 78.56 25.92 -29.17
C ALA A 126 79.61 26.74 -28.40
N GLY A 127 80.27 26.17 -27.40
CA GLY A 127 81.14 26.94 -26.49
C GLY A 127 82.26 26.15 -25.84
N ASP A 128 83.09 25.46 -26.62
CA ASP A 128 84.52 25.29 -26.28
C ASP A 128 85.32 24.84 -27.51
N LEU A 129 86.31 25.62 -27.91
CA LEU A 129 87.24 25.31 -28.99
C LEU A 129 88.61 25.00 -28.38
N ASN A 130 88.91 23.72 -28.16
CA ASN A 130 90.19 23.07 -28.49
C ASN A 130 90.25 21.63 -27.96
N GLY A 131 90.79 20.70 -28.76
CA GLY A 131 91.11 19.32 -28.36
C GLY A 131 89.92 18.36 -28.19
N GLU A 132 88.70 18.87 -28.07
CA GLU A 132 87.48 18.07 -27.94
C GLU A 132 86.85 17.64 -29.28
N GLU A 133 87.42 18.05 -30.42
CA GLU A 133 86.94 17.69 -31.76
C GLU A 133 86.93 16.16 -32.00
N GLU A 134 87.82 15.41 -31.34
CA GLU A 134 87.84 13.94 -31.43
C GLU A 134 86.74 13.27 -30.57
N LYS A 135 86.41 13.85 -29.40
CA LYS A 135 85.29 13.40 -28.57
C LYS A 135 83.94 13.80 -29.17
N HIS A 136 83.87 14.97 -29.78
CA HIS A 136 82.71 15.50 -30.50
C HIS A 136 82.40 14.67 -31.74
N LEU A 137 83.43 14.29 -32.52
CA LEU A 137 83.25 13.36 -33.63
C LEU A 137 82.77 11.98 -33.12
N LYS A 138 83.27 11.50 -31.99
CA LYS A 138 82.81 10.25 -31.36
C LYS A 138 81.39 10.34 -30.79
N GLN A 139 80.98 11.51 -30.30
CA GLN A 139 79.64 11.78 -29.76
C GLN A 139 78.61 12.02 -30.86
N SER A 140 78.97 12.75 -31.92
CA SER A 140 78.20 12.91 -33.16
C SER A 140 78.07 11.59 -33.92
N LEU A 141 79.14 10.79 -33.99
CA LEU A 141 79.09 9.42 -34.52
C LEU A 141 78.24 8.53 -33.62
N ALA A 142 78.34 8.61 -32.29
CA ALA A 142 77.47 7.88 -31.37
C ALA A 142 76.00 8.30 -31.51
N MET A 143 75.71 9.58 -31.71
CA MET A 143 74.35 10.09 -31.94
C MET A 143 73.81 9.66 -33.31
N THR A 144 74.66 9.65 -34.35
CA THR A 144 74.34 9.13 -35.69
C THR A 144 74.12 7.62 -35.66
N VAL A 145 74.92 6.86 -34.89
CA VAL A 145 74.75 5.42 -34.65
C VAL A 145 73.49 5.15 -33.83
N MET A 146 73.15 6.00 -32.87
CA MET A 146 71.92 5.88 -32.09
C MET A 146 70.68 6.25 -32.92
N GLN A 147 70.77 7.25 -33.80
CA GLN A 147 69.72 7.65 -34.73
C GLN A 147 69.54 6.65 -35.86
N GLN A 148 70.63 6.04 -36.36
CA GLN A 148 70.58 4.85 -37.21
C GLN A 148 69.99 3.66 -36.45
N GLY A 149 70.33 3.47 -35.18
CA GLY A 149 69.73 2.45 -34.31
C GLY A 149 68.22 2.62 -34.17
N MET A 150 67.73 3.85 -33.96
CA MET A 150 66.29 4.15 -33.92
C MET A 150 65.61 4.00 -35.28
N ALA A 151 66.27 4.39 -36.38
CA ALA A 151 65.75 4.16 -37.74
C ALA A 151 65.75 2.67 -38.12
N ILE A 152 66.69 1.88 -37.59
CA ILE A 152 66.73 0.42 -37.71
C ILE A 152 65.63 -0.20 -36.87
N GLU A 153 65.39 0.29 -35.65
CA GLU A 153 64.30 -0.17 -34.77
C GLU A 153 62.92 0.16 -35.37
N GLU A 154 62.76 1.35 -35.94
CA GLU A 154 61.55 1.76 -36.65
C GLU A 154 61.35 0.92 -37.93
N LYS A 155 62.42 0.72 -38.73
CA LYS A 155 62.38 -0.22 -39.86
C LYS A 155 62.10 -1.66 -39.41
N LYS A 156 62.53 -2.07 -38.23
CA LYS A 156 62.27 -3.40 -37.66
C LYS A 156 60.84 -3.52 -37.15
N GLU A 157 60.26 -2.47 -36.59
CA GLU A 157 58.82 -2.40 -36.31
C GLU A 157 58.00 -2.43 -37.59
N HIS A 158 58.38 -1.68 -38.63
CA HIS A 158 57.72 -1.74 -39.93
C HIS A 158 57.86 -3.12 -40.56
N ARG A 159 59.04 -3.76 -40.45
CA ARG A 159 59.25 -5.12 -40.95
C ARG A 159 58.45 -6.14 -40.14
N SER A 160 58.37 -6.00 -38.83
CA SER A 160 57.51 -6.83 -37.98
C SER A 160 56.03 -6.65 -38.31
N LYS A 161 55.57 -5.43 -38.58
CA LYS A 161 54.20 -5.17 -39.05
C LYS A 161 53.96 -5.83 -40.41
N ILE A 162 54.93 -5.74 -41.33
CA ILE A 162 54.87 -6.43 -42.63
C ILE A 162 54.83 -7.95 -42.45
N ASP A 163 55.66 -8.53 -41.57
CA ASP A 163 55.67 -9.97 -41.28
C ASP A 163 54.32 -10.42 -40.67
N ILE A 164 53.72 -9.60 -39.81
CA ILE A 164 52.39 -9.86 -39.25
C ILE A 164 51.34 -9.84 -40.37
N PHE A 165 51.35 -8.81 -41.23
CA PHE A 165 50.43 -8.73 -42.36
C PHE A 165 50.65 -9.86 -43.37
N GLU A 166 51.89 -10.25 -43.65
CA GLU A 166 52.22 -11.37 -44.52
C GLU A 166 51.74 -12.69 -43.93
N SER A 167 51.93 -12.91 -42.63
CA SER A 167 51.44 -14.11 -41.94
C SER A 167 49.91 -14.18 -41.92
N ALA A 168 49.23 -13.05 -41.75
CA ALA A 168 47.78 -12.96 -41.82
C ALA A 168 47.28 -13.21 -43.25
N PHE A 169 47.95 -12.64 -44.25
CA PHE A 169 47.64 -12.87 -45.65
C PHE A 169 47.89 -14.32 -46.08
N ARG A 170 48.95 -14.98 -45.61
CA ARG A 170 49.15 -16.43 -45.85
C ARG A 170 48.01 -17.25 -45.27
N LYS A 171 47.57 -16.95 -44.04
CA LYS A 171 46.40 -17.64 -43.45
C LYS A 171 45.13 -17.43 -44.26
N ILE A 172 44.87 -16.21 -44.73
CA ILE A 172 43.73 -15.92 -45.61
C ILE A 172 43.88 -16.67 -46.94
N LYS A 173 45.08 -16.69 -47.52
CA LYS A 173 45.40 -17.40 -48.77
C LYS A 173 45.18 -18.92 -48.64
N GLU A 174 45.62 -19.51 -47.53
CA GLU A 174 45.43 -20.92 -47.21
C GLU A 174 43.96 -21.26 -46.95
N ALA A 175 43.23 -20.44 -46.20
CA ALA A 175 41.82 -20.67 -45.88
C ALA A 175 40.88 -20.46 -47.08
N THR A 176 41.22 -19.52 -47.98
CA THR A 176 40.43 -19.23 -49.18
C THR A 176 40.86 -20.04 -50.39
N GLY A 177 42.07 -20.62 -50.39
CA GLY A 177 42.62 -21.41 -51.50
C GLY A 177 42.97 -20.60 -52.74
N VAL A 178 43.08 -19.27 -52.62
CA VAL A 178 43.23 -18.35 -53.75
C VAL A 178 44.70 -17.99 -53.96
N SER A 179 45.18 -17.89 -55.21
CA SER A 179 46.62 -17.71 -55.48
C SER A 179 47.07 -16.24 -55.49
N ASP A 180 46.19 -15.31 -55.88
CA ASP A 180 46.46 -13.90 -56.08
C ASP A 180 45.69 -12.99 -55.11
N VAL A 181 46.34 -11.92 -54.64
CA VAL A 181 45.79 -10.95 -53.68
C VAL A 181 44.56 -10.25 -54.25
N ASN A 182 44.57 -9.94 -55.54
CA ASN A 182 43.45 -9.23 -56.18
C ASN A 182 42.18 -10.11 -56.25
N GLU A 183 42.34 -11.42 -56.44
CA GLU A 183 41.22 -12.38 -56.45
C GLU A 183 40.64 -12.57 -55.04
N VAL A 184 41.48 -12.52 -53.99
CA VAL A 184 41.03 -12.50 -52.59
C VAL A 184 40.18 -11.26 -52.30
N ILE A 185 40.65 -10.07 -52.71
CA ILE A 185 39.92 -8.82 -52.51
C ILE A 185 38.57 -8.86 -53.23
N GLN A 186 38.55 -9.32 -54.49
CA GLN A 186 37.30 -9.38 -55.26
C GLN A 186 36.29 -10.37 -54.65
N LYS A 187 36.74 -11.53 -54.15
CA LYS A 187 35.85 -12.49 -53.45
C LYS A 187 35.29 -11.91 -52.16
N ILE A 188 36.13 -11.26 -51.34
CA ILE A 188 35.69 -10.63 -50.08
C ILE A 188 34.66 -9.54 -50.37
N VAL A 189 34.93 -8.63 -51.30
CA VAL A 189 34.00 -7.55 -51.66
C VAL A 189 32.70 -8.09 -52.24
N SER A 190 32.76 -9.15 -53.06
CA SER A 190 31.55 -9.77 -53.61
C SER A 190 30.69 -10.49 -52.57
N GLN A 191 31.31 -10.98 -51.49
CA GLN A 191 30.64 -11.75 -50.42
C GLN A 191 30.28 -10.90 -49.20
N GLU A 192 30.78 -9.65 -49.10
CA GLU A 192 30.58 -8.75 -47.97
C GLU A 192 29.10 -8.58 -47.60
N SER A 193 28.23 -8.42 -48.62
CA SER A 193 26.78 -8.31 -48.41
C SER A 193 26.16 -9.59 -47.81
N THR A 194 26.67 -10.75 -48.19
CA THR A 194 26.20 -12.05 -47.69
C THR A 194 26.72 -12.29 -46.28
N THR A 195 27.97 -11.92 -46.01
CA THR A 195 28.55 -12.01 -44.65
C THR A 195 27.84 -11.06 -43.69
N ASP A 196 27.52 -9.83 -44.11
CA ASP A 196 26.79 -8.86 -43.29
C ASP A 196 25.37 -9.36 -42.99
N ASN A 197 24.69 -9.94 -43.98
CA ASN A 197 23.38 -10.54 -43.77
C ASN A 197 23.44 -11.71 -42.77
N LEU A 198 24.43 -12.59 -42.87
CA LEU A 198 24.64 -13.70 -41.93
C LEU A 198 24.99 -13.21 -40.52
N ILE A 199 25.81 -12.16 -40.40
CA ILE A 199 26.14 -11.55 -39.11
C ILE A 199 24.89 -10.92 -38.49
N ASN A 200 24.07 -10.22 -39.26
CA ASN A 200 22.84 -9.62 -38.78
C ASN A 200 21.83 -10.70 -38.36
N LEU A 201 21.67 -11.76 -39.16
CA LEU A 201 20.81 -12.89 -38.81
C LEU A 201 21.31 -13.63 -37.57
N SER A 202 22.63 -13.76 -37.40
CA SER A 202 23.23 -14.32 -36.19
C SER A 202 22.97 -13.45 -34.98
N LYS A 203 23.08 -12.12 -35.10
CA LYS A 203 22.77 -11.17 -34.02
C LYS A 203 21.30 -11.20 -33.64
N GLU A 204 20.40 -11.25 -34.63
CA GLU A 204 18.95 -11.34 -34.39
C GLU A 204 18.59 -12.66 -33.70
N ASN A 205 19.14 -13.79 -34.18
CA ASN A 205 18.93 -15.08 -33.53
C ASN A 205 19.49 -15.11 -32.11
N GLN A 206 20.66 -14.50 -31.87
CA GLN A 206 21.25 -14.39 -30.54
C GLN A 206 20.37 -13.57 -29.60
N ALA A 207 19.88 -12.41 -30.05
CA ALA A 207 18.96 -11.58 -29.28
C ALA A 207 17.64 -12.29 -28.99
N ARG A 208 17.12 -13.05 -29.97
CA ARG A 208 15.93 -13.87 -29.80
C ARG A 208 16.15 -15.00 -28.78
N LEU A 209 17.32 -15.64 -28.81
CA LEU A 209 17.68 -16.69 -27.86
C LEU A 209 17.76 -16.12 -26.45
N GLU A 210 18.43 -14.98 -26.26
CA GLU A 210 18.49 -14.27 -24.97
C GLU A 210 17.10 -13.89 -24.46
N HIS A 211 16.21 -13.41 -25.34
CA HIS A 211 14.84 -13.09 -24.98
C HIS A 211 14.05 -14.33 -24.53
N LEU A 212 14.08 -15.42 -25.30
CA LEU A 212 13.43 -16.68 -24.91
C LEU A 212 14.01 -17.25 -23.62
N GLN A 213 15.32 -17.10 -23.41
CA GLN A 213 15.99 -17.60 -22.22
C GLN A 213 15.60 -16.77 -20.98
N ALA A 214 15.47 -15.45 -21.11
CA ALA A 214 14.92 -14.57 -20.08
C ALA A 214 13.46 -14.93 -19.77
N GLU A 215 12.62 -15.10 -20.79
CA GLU A 215 11.22 -15.50 -20.63
C GLU A 215 11.11 -16.87 -19.94
N HIS A 216 11.91 -17.85 -20.35
CA HIS A 216 11.99 -19.16 -19.70
C HIS A 216 12.40 -19.06 -18.24
N THR A 217 13.38 -18.22 -17.89
CA THR A 217 13.75 -18.01 -16.48
C THR A 217 12.65 -17.33 -15.67
N ALA A 218 11.93 -16.36 -16.26
CA ALA A 218 10.81 -15.69 -15.61
C ALA A 218 9.62 -16.64 -15.40
N LEU A 219 9.27 -17.43 -16.41
CA LEU A 219 8.24 -18.47 -16.32
C LEU A 219 8.63 -19.54 -15.31
N LYS A 220 9.90 -19.97 -15.28
CA LYS A 220 10.40 -20.92 -14.30
C LYS A 220 10.31 -20.36 -12.88
N ALA A 221 10.70 -19.10 -12.68
CA ALA A 221 10.57 -18.41 -11.41
C ALA A 221 9.10 -18.29 -10.98
N ARG A 222 8.19 -17.95 -11.91
CA ARG A 222 6.74 -17.91 -11.65
C ARG A 222 6.15 -19.29 -11.34
N VAL A 223 6.67 -20.34 -11.96
CA VAL A 223 6.28 -21.73 -11.67
C VAL A 223 6.82 -22.16 -10.32
N GLU A 224 8.05 -21.80 -9.96
CA GLU A 224 8.59 -22.03 -8.62
C GLU A 224 7.79 -21.24 -7.58
N GLU A 225 7.51 -19.97 -7.83
CA GLU A 225 6.61 -19.15 -7.03
C GLU A 225 5.26 -19.82 -6.91
N LEU A 226 4.60 -20.28 -7.97
CA LEU A 226 3.32 -20.98 -7.89
C LEU A 226 3.41 -22.34 -7.18
N LYS A 227 4.50 -23.08 -7.36
CA LYS A 227 4.72 -24.38 -6.68
C LYS A 227 4.91 -24.17 -5.16
N TYR A 228 5.64 -23.13 -4.77
CA TYR A 228 5.94 -22.83 -3.38
C TYR A 228 4.93 -21.89 -2.71
N SER A 229 4.20 -21.06 -3.46
CA SER A 229 3.10 -20.19 -2.98
C SER A 229 1.72 -20.85 -3.08
N GLY A 230 1.54 -21.80 -4.02
CA GLY A 230 0.28 -22.50 -4.28
C GLY A 230 0.06 -23.78 -3.49
N SER A 231 1.09 -24.38 -2.89
CA SER A 231 0.90 -25.51 -1.96
C SER A 231 2.07 -25.70 -0.96
N GLY A 232 2.93 -24.69 -0.79
CA GLY A 232 4.11 -24.76 0.07
C GLY A 232 4.06 -23.88 1.32
N GLY A 233 2.91 -23.29 1.65
CA GLY A 233 2.78 -22.37 2.80
C GLY A 233 2.17 -23.06 4.02
N GLY A 234 2.99 -23.50 4.97
CA GLY A 234 2.55 -24.13 6.22
C GLY A 234 1.52 -23.34 7.05
N HIS A 235 1.29 -22.06 6.73
CA HIS A 235 0.25 -21.25 7.35
C HIS A 235 -1.16 -21.54 6.81
N ARG A 236 -1.31 -21.78 5.50
CA ARG A 236 -2.63 -22.13 4.91
C ARG A 236 -3.10 -23.51 5.37
N ARG A 237 -2.16 -24.46 5.48
CA ARG A 237 -2.46 -25.80 5.99
C ARG A 237 -2.84 -25.78 7.47
N LYS A 238 -2.10 -25.02 8.29
CA LYS A 238 -2.49 -24.79 9.70
C LYS A 238 -3.85 -24.13 9.84
N MET A 239 -4.20 -23.13 9.02
CA MET A 239 -5.54 -22.54 9.06
C MET A 239 -6.63 -23.54 8.66
N VAL A 240 -6.38 -24.38 7.65
CA VAL A 240 -7.32 -25.45 7.30
C VAL A 240 -7.45 -26.46 8.43
N ASP A 241 -6.34 -26.91 9.02
CA ASP A 241 -6.32 -27.82 10.16
C ASP A 241 -7.05 -27.20 11.39
N ASP A 242 -6.86 -25.90 11.65
CA ASP A 242 -7.53 -25.16 12.72
C ASP A 242 -9.03 -25.02 12.44
N HIS A 243 -9.44 -24.79 11.20
CA HIS A 243 -10.84 -24.75 10.80
C HIS A 243 -11.49 -26.14 10.87
N GLU A 244 -10.80 -27.20 10.44
CA GLU A 244 -11.24 -28.58 10.57
C GLU A 244 -11.39 -28.98 12.05
N GLN A 245 -10.43 -28.60 12.90
CA GLN A 245 -10.50 -28.80 14.34
C GLN A 245 -11.66 -28.03 14.97
N ASN A 246 -11.89 -26.77 14.58
CA ASN A 246 -13.01 -25.98 15.06
C ASN A 246 -14.35 -26.58 14.62
N LEU A 247 -14.44 -27.10 13.39
CA LEU A 247 -15.62 -27.80 12.88
C LEU A 247 -15.88 -29.10 13.66
N ALA A 248 -14.83 -29.88 13.94
CA ALA A 248 -14.93 -31.09 14.76
C ALA A 248 -15.39 -30.78 16.20
N LEU A 249 -14.90 -29.69 16.80
CA LEU A 249 -15.35 -29.26 18.12
C LEU A 249 -16.80 -28.76 18.13
N ALA A 250 -17.21 -28.00 17.11
CA ALA A 250 -18.57 -27.50 16.98
C ALA A 250 -19.58 -28.63 16.76
N THR A 251 -19.27 -29.58 15.87
CA THR A 251 -20.09 -30.78 15.63
C THR A 251 -20.20 -31.64 16.89
N ALA A 252 -19.10 -31.87 17.61
CA ALA A 252 -19.15 -32.61 18.88
C ALA A 252 -19.94 -31.89 19.99
N LYS A 253 -19.97 -30.55 20.01
CA LYS A 253 -20.83 -29.78 20.92
C LYS A 253 -22.31 -29.92 20.55
N LEU A 254 -22.61 -29.84 19.25
CA LEU A 254 -23.96 -29.99 18.71
C LEU A 254 -24.53 -31.39 18.98
N GLU A 255 -23.74 -32.45 18.77
CA GLU A 255 -24.16 -33.83 19.08
C GLU A 255 -24.43 -34.03 20.57
N ARG A 256 -23.60 -33.46 21.46
CA ARG A 256 -23.87 -33.50 22.91
C ARG A 256 -25.15 -32.74 23.28
N ALA A 257 -25.43 -31.61 22.63
CA ALA A 257 -26.66 -30.86 22.86
C ALA A 257 -27.88 -31.67 22.38
N LYS A 258 -27.83 -32.24 21.17
CA LYS A 258 -28.88 -33.12 20.64
C LYS A 258 -29.20 -34.27 21.59
N LEU A 259 -28.19 -35.02 22.06
CA LEU A 259 -28.40 -36.12 23.01
C LEU A 259 -29.07 -35.67 24.32
N LYS A 260 -28.73 -34.48 24.82
CA LYS A 260 -29.41 -33.89 25.99
C LYS A 260 -30.86 -33.56 25.68
N TYR A 261 -31.14 -32.94 24.54
CA TYR A 261 -32.50 -32.62 24.11
C TYR A 261 -33.33 -33.88 23.89
N GLU A 262 -32.79 -34.92 23.26
CA GLU A 262 -33.46 -36.21 23.10
C GLU A 262 -33.81 -36.85 24.45
N ARG A 263 -32.89 -36.80 25.42
CA ARG A 263 -33.16 -37.29 26.78
C ARG A 263 -34.27 -36.48 27.45
N LEU A 264 -34.22 -35.15 27.36
CA LEU A 264 -35.24 -34.26 27.92
C LEU A 264 -36.60 -34.47 27.26
N ALA A 265 -36.63 -34.64 25.93
CA ALA A 265 -37.86 -34.93 25.19
C ALA A 265 -38.49 -36.24 25.66
N LYS A 266 -37.70 -37.31 25.87
CA LYS A 266 -38.20 -38.58 26.45
C LYS A 266 -38.80 -38.39 27.85
N VAL A 267 -38.17 -37.58 28.68
CA VAL A 267 -38.70 -37.25 30.02
C VAL A 267 -40.00 -36.45 29.90
N LEU A 268 -40.07 -35.44 29.02
CA LEU A 268 -41.27 -34.64 28.81
C LEU A 268 -42.45 -35.49 28.30
N ILE A 269 -42.21 -36.42 27.36
CA ILE A 269 -43.23 -37.37 26.90
C ILE A 269 -43.74 -38.23 28.07
N SER A 270 -42.83 -38.70 28.94
CA SER A 270 -43.20 -39.51 30.11
C SER A 270 -44.02 -38.70 31.12
N VAL A 271 -43.66 -37.42 31.35
CA VAL A 271 -44.40 -36.50 32.22
C VAL A 271 -45.78 -36.21 31.64
N LYS A 272 -45.87 -35.94 30.33
CA LYS A 272 -47.14 -35.70 29.64
C LYS A 272 -48.09 -36.89 29.81
N ALA A 273 -47.62 -38.10 29.51
CA ALA A 273 -48.40 -39.32 29.72
C ALA A 273 -48.81 -39.51 31.19
N GLY A 274 -47.91 -39.19 32.14
CA GLY A 274 -48.23 -39.23 33.57
C GLY A 274 -49.31 -38.23 33.99
N VAL A 275 -49.31 -37.02 33.43
CA VAL A 275 -50.33 -35.99 33.67
C VAL A 275 -51.65 -36.38 33.01
N GLU A 276 -51.64 -36.90 31.77
CA GLU A 276 -52.82 -37.47 31.11
C GLU A 276 -53.47 -38.55 31.98
N HIS A 277 -52.68 -39.53 32.45
CA HIS A 277 -53.19 -40.56 33.36
C HIS A 277 -53.72 -40.03 34.70
N LEU A 278 -53.16 -38.93 35.20
CA LEU A 278 -53.64 -38.30 36.43
C LEU A 278 -54.98 -37.60 36.20
N VAL A 279 -55.10 -36.86 35.09
CA VAL A 279 -56.34 -36.18 34.68
C VAL A 279 -57.45 -37.21 34.44
N ASP A 280 -57.18 -38.31 33.73
CA ASP A 280 -58.15 -39.39 33.49
C ASP A 280 -58.68 -39.99 34.81
N LYS A 281 -57.80 -40.20 35.80
CA LYS A 281 -58.21 -40.74 37.11
C LYS A 281 -59.04 -39.75 37.93
N LEU A 282 -58.75 -38.46 37.80
CA LEU A 282 -59.44 -37.38 38.52
C LEU A 282 -60.73 -36.93 37.84
N GLU A 283 -60.98 -37.35 36.59
CA GLU A 283 -62.20 -37.05 35.83
C GLU A 283 -63.46 -37.44 36.61
N SER A 284 -63.45 -38.60 37.28
CA SER A 284 -64.58 -39.08 38.09
C SER A 284 -64.89 -38.28 39.36
N VAL A 285 -63.97 -37.42 39.81
CA VAL A 285 -64.09 -36.61 41.05
C VAL A 285 -64.27 -35.12 40.71
N ARG A 286 -64.36 -34.78 39.43
CA ARG A 286 -64.50 -33.42 38.94
C ARG A 286 -65.96 -33.05 38.86
N ASP A 287 -66.31 -31.93 39.50
CA ASP A 287 -67.66 -31.36 39.45
C ASP A 287 -67.89 -30.46 38.21
N ASP A 288 -66.82 -30.15 37.45
CA ASP A 288 -66.84 -29.25 36.30
C ASP A 288 -66.70 -30.03 34.97
N ASP A 289 -67.74 -30.03 34.13
CA ASP A 289 -67.86 -30.65 32.78
C ASP A 289 -66.86 -30.13 31.71
N GLN A 290 -65.82 -29.40 32.11
CA GLN A 290 -64.79 -28.96 31.15
C GLN A 290 -63.83 -30.12 30.85
N VAL A 291 -63.58 -30.43 29.59
CA VAL A 291 -62.59 -31.45 29.21
C VAL A 291 -61.21 -30.78 29.18
N VAL A 292 -60.30 -31.15 30.08
CA VAL A 292 -58.92 -30.63 30.06
C VAL A 292 -58.13 -31.42 29.04
N VAL A 293 -57.94 -30.83 27.86
CA VAL A 293 -57.10 -31.41 26.82
C VAL A 293 -55.64 -31.19 27.19
N VAL A 294 -54.90 -32.27 27.40
CA VAL A 294 -53.46 -32.21 27.69
C VAL A 294 -52.69 -32.02 26.38
N THR A 295 -52.24 -30.80 26.14
CA THR A 295 -51.37 -30.40 25.03
C THR A 295 -50.07 -29.85 25.59
N ASP A 296 -49.02 -29.75 24.77
CA ASP A 296 -47.68 -29.34 25.23
C ASP A 296 -47.65 -27.96 25.91
N GLU A 297 -48.60 -27.09 25.60
CA GLU A 297 -48.79 -25.77 26.23
C GLU A 297 -49.65 -25.83 27.51
N THR A 298 -50.55 -26.81 27.63
CA THR A 298 -51.53 -26.93 28.72
C THR A 298 -51.15 -27.97 29.78
N ILE A 299 -50.00 -28.66 29.66
CA ILE A 299 -49.55 -29.68 30.63
C ILE A 299 -49.43 -29.10 32.06
N VAL A 300 -48.88 -27.89 32.18
CA VAL A 300 -48.65 -27.25 33.48
C VAL A 300 -49.98 -26.87 34.14
N ASP A 301 -50.91 -26.33 33.35
CA ASP A 301 -52.24 -25.95 33.83
C ASP A 301 -53.05 -27.20 34.24
N ALA A 302 -52.99 -28.27 33.43
CA ALA A 302 -53.61 -29.56 33.74
C ALA A 302 -53.05 -30.19 35.03
N LEU A 303 -51.74 -30.05 35.28
CA LEU A 303 -51.10 -30.52 36.50
C LEU A 303 -51.53 -29.68 37.72
N GLN A 304 -51.62 -28.37 37.60
CA GLN A 304 -52.06 -27.46 38.66
C GLN A 304 -53.54 -27.70 39.05
N GLU A 305 -54.40 -27.96 38.06
CA GLU A 305 -55.78 -28.34 38.31
C GLU A 305 -55.87 -29.70 39.01
N SER A 306 -55.08 -30.68 38.56
CA SER A 306 -54.98 -32.00 39.21
C SER A 306 -54.52 -31.88 40.67
N GLU A 307 -53.52 -31.04 40.96
CA GLU A 307 -53.08 -30.74 42.33
C GLU A 307 -54.20 -30.11 43.17
N SER A 308 -54.96 -29.17 42.60
CA SER A 308 -56.05 -28.48 43.29
C SER A 308 -57.21 -29.43 43.62
N ILE A 309 -57.54 -30.38 42.72
CA ILE A 309 -58.56 -31.41 42.95
C ILE A 309 -58.08 -32.39 44.03
N LEU A 310 -56.85 -32.89 43.95
CA LEU A 310 -56.26 -33.75 44.98
C LEU A 310 -56.23 -33.07 46.35
N GLY A 311 -55.89 -31.78 46.40
CA GLY A 311 -55.91 -30.98 47.63
C GLY A 311 -57.31 -30.85 48.24
N ARG A 312 -58.34 -30.71 47.40
CA ARG A 312 -59.76 -30.75 47.84
C ARG A 312 -60.13 -32.11 48.41
N ILE A 313 -59.80 -33.20 47.72
CA ILE A 313 -60.05 -34.58 48.18
C ILE A 313 -59.38 -34.83 49.54
N ILE A 314 -58.09 -34.46 49.68
CA ILE A 314 -57.35 -34.61 50.94
C ILE A 314 -58.00 -33.80 52.07
N SER A 315 -58.48 -32.58 51.76
CA SER A 315 -59.16 -31.74 52.74
C SER A 315 -60.51 -32.34 53.17
N GLN A 316 -61.28 -32.89 52.22
CA GLN A 316 -62.53 -33.61 52.51
C GLN A 316 -62.29 -34.86 53.36
N ILE A 317 -61.24 -35.63 53.06
CA ILE A 317 -60.84 -36.80 53.85
C ILE A 317 -60.45 -36.39 55.28
N LYS A 318 -59.71 -35.29 55.46
CA LYS A 318 -59.36 -34.77 56.80
C LYS A 318 -60.59 -34.32 57.58
N VAL A 319 -61.54 -33.66 56.92
CA VAL A 319 -62.80 -33.24 57.54
C VAL A 319 -63.65 -34.46 57.91
N ALA A 320 -63.74 -35.46 57.03
CA ALA A 320 -64.44 -36.72 57.30
C ALA A 320 -63.79 -37.50 58.45
N ALA A 321 -62.46 -37.60 58.49
CA ALA A 321 -61.73 -38.24 59.59
C ALA A 321 -61.93 -37.52 60.94
N ASN A 322 -62.02 -36.19 60.93
CA ASN A 322 -62.34 -35.39 62.12
C ASN A 322 -63.83 -35.51 62.52
N ALA A 323 -64.74 -35.70 61.55
CA ALA A 323 -66.17 -35.89 61.83
C ALA A 323 -66.49 -37.28 62.40
N THR A 324 -65.67 -38.30 62.09
CA THR A 324 -65.83 -39.67 62.62
C THR A 324 -65.32 -39.86 64.06
N ASN A 325 -64.67 -38.87 64.67
CA ASN A 325 -64.25 -38.92 66.08
C ASN A 325 -64.69 -37.68 66.86
N PRO A 326 -65.95 -37.61 67.33
CA PRO A 326 -66.33 -36.68 68.39
C PRO A 326 -66.36 -37.44 69.73
N VAL A 327 -65.27 -37.37 70.51
CA VAL A 327 -65.19 -37.37 72.00
C VAL A 327 -63.80 -37.83 72.48
N ALA A 328 -63.32 -37.11 73.51
CA ALA A 328 -62.05 -37.21 74.25
C ALA A 328 -60.83 -36.58 73.53
N GLY A 329 -60.23 -35.46 73.96
CA GLY A 329 -60.13 -34.91 75.32
C GLY A 329 -58.83 -35.37 75.97
N SER A 330 -57.84 -34.46 76.01
CA SER A 330 -56.59 -34.48 76.79
C SER A 330 -55.46 -35.44 76.36
N GLY A 331 -54.23 -34.92 76.39
CA GLY A 331 -53.01 -35.75 76.38
C GLY A 331 -51.89 -35.21 75.51
N ALA A 332 -50.93 -34.54 76.14
CA ALA A 332 -49.66 -34.16 75.56
C ALA A 332 -48.85 -35.37 75.08
N ALA A 333 -48.06 -35.20 74.03
CA ALA A 333 -46.75 -35.86 73.89
C ALA A 333 -45.90 -35.12 72.86
N ALA A 334 -44.75 -34.64 73.33
CA ALA A 334 -43.62 -34.25 72.50
C ALA A 334 -43.09 -35.47 71.72
N VAL A 335 -42.33 -35.24 70.64
CA VAL A 335 -40.94 -35.72 70.49
C VAL A 335 -40.34 -35.29 69.15
N ALA A 336 -39.20 -34.62 69.30
CA ALA A 336 -37.98 -34.61 68.49
C ALA A 336 -38.02 -34.22 66.99
N SER A 337 -37.55 -32.99 66.76
CA SER A 337 -36.20 -32.72 66.23
C SER A 337 -35.51 -33.84 65.45
N GLN A 338 -35.33 -33.65 64.14
CA GLN A 338 -34.03 -33.89 63.52
C GLN A 338 -33.77 -32.92 62.35
N LYS A 339 -32.59 -32.33 62.46
CA LYS A 339 -32.01 -31.23 61.71
C LYS A 339 -31.10 -31.85 60.65
N ARG A 340 -31.27 -31.51 59.37
CA ARG A 340 -30.15 -31.49 58.42
C ARG A 340 -30.15 -30.20 57.64
N LYS A 341 -29.07 -29.46 57.84
CA LYS A 341 -28.60 -28.31 57.06
C LYS A 341 -28.31 -28.77 55.63
N GLU A 342 -28.58 -27.94 54.64
CA GLU A 342 -27.51 -27.33 53.84
C GLU A 342 -28.01 -26.17 52.95
N SER A 343 -27.19 -25.12 52.95
CA SER A 343 -26.89 -24.11 51.91
C SER A 343 -27.91 -23.92 50.77
N GLY A 344 -28.38 -22.72 50.44
CA GLY A 344 -27.65 -21.47 50.35
C GLY A 344 -27.80 -20.92 48.93
N LEU A 345 -28.01 -19.60 48.83
CA LEU A 345 -27.95 -18.76 47.63
C LEU A 345 -29.20 -18.69 46.72
N LEU A 346 -30.07 -17.76 47.10
CA LEU A 346 -30.95 -17.03 46.19
C LEU A 346 -30.08 -16.12 45.29
N THR A 347 -30.23 -16.25 43.97
CA THR A 347 -29.90 -15.18 43.04
C THR A 347 -30.99 -15.05 41.99
N ARG A 348 -31.49 -13.81 41.97
CA ARG A 348 -32.46 -13.11 41.14
C ARG A 348 -32.18 -13.19 39.63
N MET A 349 -33.24 -12.92 38.85
CA MET A 349 -33.36 -12.60 37.41
C MET A 349 -34.05 -13.74 36.64
N GLY A 350 -35.01 -13.51 35.74
CA GLY A 350 -35.54 -12.30 35.16
C GLY A 350 -36.45 -12.74 34.02
N SER A 351 -37.64 -12.16 33.95
CA SER A 351 -38.65 -12.37 32.92
C SER A 351 -38.19 -11.80 31.57
N ILE A 352 -38.24 -12.58 30.48
CA ILE A 352 -38.58 -12.09 29.12
C ILE A 352 -39.29 -13.22 28.36
N ARG A 353 -40.60 -13.01 28.10
CA ARG A 353 -41.37 -13.69 27.06
C ARG A 353 -41.34 -12.82 25.80
N SER A 354 -41.24 -13.45 24.64
CA SER A 354 -41.64 -12.91 23.34
C SER A 354 -42.47 -13.99 22.65
N PRO A 355 -43.51 -13.62 21.89
CA PRO A 355 -43.74 -14.35 20.66
C PRO A 355 -43.86 -13.45 19.44
N VAL A 356 -43.26 -13.96 18.38
CA VAL A 356 -43.42 -13.63 16.96
C VAL A 356 -44.80 -14.09 16.51
N THR A 357 -45.54 -13.27 15.74
CA THR A 357 -46.48 -13.76 14.72
C THR A 357 -46.64 -12.77 13.56
N VAL A 358 -46.41 -13.34 12.38
CA VAL A 358 -46.74 -12.99 10.99
C VAL A 358 -48.14 -12.42 10.72
N GLY A 359 -48.26 -11.59 9.69
CA GLY A 359 -49.53 -11.25 9.04
C GLY A 359 -49.41 -10.12 7.99
N ALA A 360 -49.47 -10.50 6.71
CA ALA A 360 -49.46 -9.62 5.54
C ALA A 360 -50.76 -8.80 5.38
N THR A 361 -50.69 -7.63 4.72
CA THR A 361 -51.56 -7.22 3.58
C THR A 361 -51.34 -5.76 3.15
N SER A 362 -51.26 -5.60 1.81
CA SER A 362 -51.76 -4.50 0.95
C SER A 362 -51.28 -3.05 1.15
N THR A 363 -50.59 -2.58 0.11
CA THR A 363 -50.42 -1.19 -0.37
C THR A 363 -51.72 -0.38 -0.42
N PRO A 364 -51.63 0.95 -0.25
CA PRO A 364 -51.97 1.82 -1.39
C PRO A 364 -50.99 2.98 -1.61
N THR A 365 -51.04 3.49 -2.82
CA THR A 365 -50.11 4.38 -3.52
C THR A 365 -50.42 5.88 -3.32
N MET A 366 -49.36 6.72 -3.32
CA MET A 366 -49.24 8.17 -3.66
C MET A 366 -49.43 9.26 -2.55
N PRO A 367 -48.74 10.43 -2.62
CA PRO A 367 -48.05 11.02 -3.77
C PRO A 367 -46.57 11.41 -3.59
N ASP A 368 -45.96 11.60 -4.76
CA ASP A 368 -44.63 12.08 -5.10
C ASP A 368 -44.28 13.43 -4.43
N VAL A 369 -43.19 13.47 -3.67
CA VAL A 369 -42.56 14.71 -3.18
C VAL A 369 -41.14 14.71 -3.70
N SER A 370 -40.89 15.61 -4.64
CA SER A 370 -39.66 15.76 -5.40
C SER A 370 -38.42 15.90 -4.52
N GLU A 371 -37.41 15.11 -4.88
CA GLU A 371 -36.08 14.95 -4.27
C GLU A 371 -35.29 16.26 -4.08
N ALA A 372 -35.69 17.32 -4.78
CA ALA A 372 -35.09 18.65 -4.72
C ALA A 372 -35.37 19.41 -3.41
N ASP A 373 -36.53 19.24 -2.77
CA ASP A 373 -36.88 20.01 -1.56
C ASP A 373 -36.25 19.44 -0.28
N MET A 374 -35.81 18.18 -0.31
CA MET A 374 -35.22 17.53 0.87
C MET A 374 -33.71 17.79 1.02
N LEU A 375 -33.07 18.33 -0.02
CA LEU A 375 -31.62 18.60 -0.07
C LEU A 375 -31.23 20.00 0.45
N LEU A 376 -32.17 20.93 0.60
CA LEU A 376 -31.88 22.31 1.04
C LEU A 376 -31.91 22.52 2.57
N ALA A 377 -32.24 21.51 3.37
CA ALA A 377 -32.46 21.65 4.81
C ALA A 377 -31.47 20.87 5.70
N ARG A 378 -30.18 20.75 5.32
CA ARG A 378 -29.16 20.19 6.22
C ARG A 378 -27.92 21.10 6.33
N PRO A 379 -27.53 21.53 7.55
CA PRO A 379 -26.31 22.29 7.76
C PRO A 379 -25.09 21.38 7.61
N TYR A 380 -24.11 21.87 6.86
CA TYR A 380 -22.91 21.18 6.41
C TYR A 380 -21.92 20.89 7.55
N ASN A 381 -21.28 19.70 7.48
CA ASN A 381 -19.97 19.33 8.05
C ASN A 381 -19.41 20.17 9.21
N GLN A 382 -19.72 19.78 10.45
CA GLN A 382 -18.91 20.15 11.62
C GLN A 382 -18.07 18.95 12.06
N ARG A 383 -16.74 19.11 12.03
CA ARG A 383 -15.76 18.11 12.47
C ARG A 383 -15.77 18.02 14.00
N ILE A 384 -15.79 16.81 14.55
CA ILE A 384 -15.63 16.55 15.99
C ILE A 384 -14.12 16.41 16.27
N PRO A 385 -13.50 17.23 17.14
CA PRO A 385 -12.09 17.08 17.49
C PRO A 385 -11.89 15.96 18.53
N LEU A 386 -10.98 15.03 18.25
CA LEU A 386 -10.47 14.05 19.21
C LEU A 386 -9.28 14.66 19.97
N PRO A 387 -9.11 14.40 21.28
CA PRO A 387 -8.04 15.03 22.06
C PRO A 387 -6.69 14.40 21.72
N GLY A 388 -5.77 15.15 21.14
CA GLY A 388 -4.38 14.68 20.95
C GLY A 388 -3.57 15.23 19.79
N GLU A 389 -4.08 16.15 18.96
CA GLU A 389 -3.29 16.76 17.88
C GLU A 389 -3.04 18.25 18.14
N LEU A 390 -1.76 18.61 18.16
CA LEU A 390 -1.24 19.97 18.23
C LEU A 390 -1.76 20.79 17.05
N THR A 391 -2.26 21.99 17.35
CA THR A 391 -2.87 22.90 16.40
C THR A 391 -1.86 23.52 15.44
N GLN A 392 -2.30 23.68 14.19
CA GLN A 392 -1.62 24.28 13.05
C GLN A 392 -1.49 25.83 13.16
N GLU A 393 -1.21 26.33 14.36
CA GLU A 393 -0.94 27.76 14.64
C GLU A 393 0.43 27.99 15.30
N GLU A 394 1.23 26.93 15.52
CA GLU A 394 2.63 27.03 16.00
C GLU A 394 3.68 26.78 14.88
N MET A 395 3.26 26.66 13.62
CA MET A 395 4.16 26.37 12.47
C MET A 395 4.51 27.57 11.58
N GLU A 396 3.96 28.76 11.85
CA GLU A 396 4.23 29.97 11.05
C GLU A 396 4.94 31.05 11.89
N HIS A 397 6.13 30.74 12.42
CA HIS A 397 7.10 31.77 12.82
C HIS A 397 8.47 31.10 13.05
N ASP A 398 9.24 30.91 11.97
CA ASP A 398 10.71 31.08 11.98
C ASP A 398 11.32 30.65 10.64
N GLU A 399 11.17 31.53 9.65
CA GLU A 399 12.15 31.65 8.58
C GLU A 399 12.83 33.01 8.76
N MET A 400 14.01 33.05 9.40
CA MET A 400 15.10 34.01 9.18
C MET A 400 16.28 33.77 10.17
N GLY A 401 17.34 33.12 9.68
CA GLY A 401 18.74 33.43 9.99
C GLY A 401 19.31 33.19 11.40
N GLY A 402 20.16 32.17 11.54
CA GLY A 402 21.17 32.10 12.62
C GLY A 402 21.78 30.70 12.81
N ALA A 403 23.03 30.50 12.39
CA ALA A 403 23.80 29.27 12.61
C ALA A 403 24.53 29.26 13.97
N PRO A 404 25.22 28.18 14.39
CA PRO A 404 24.65 26.95 14.97
C PRO A 404 25.26 26.63 16.36
N GLY A 405 24.47 26.04 17.27
CA GLY A 405 24.89 25.60 18.61
C GLY A 405 24.77 24.08 18.78
N MET A 406 25.86 23.45 19.20
CA MET A 406 26.07 22.00 19.41
C MET A 406 25.10 21.36 20.42
N LEU A 407 24.81 20.06 20.20
CA LEU A 407 24.98 18.92 21.14
C LEU A 407 24.47 17.64 20.41
N LEU A 408 25.38 16.74 19.97
CA LEU A 408 25.68 15.42 20.57
C LEU A 408 24.49 14.43 20.48
N ASP A 409 24.56 13.21 19.93
CA ASP A 409 25.65 12.32 19.58
C ASP A 409 25.07 11.17 18.71
N ASP A 410 25.69 10.86 17.57
CA ASP A 410 25.55 9.59 16.82
C ASP A 410 26.84 9.44 16.00
N ASN A 411 27.89 9.03 16.70
CA ASN A 411 29.26 9.07 16.24
C ASN A 411 29.83 7.64 16.15
N GLU A 412 29.45 6.88 15.11
CA GLU A 412 30.07 5.59 14.77
C GLU A 412 30.35 5.39 13.26
N GLU A 413 30.62 6.45 12.49
CA GLU A 413 31.22 6.28 11.16
C GLU A 413 32.43 7.20 10.94
N ALA A 414 33.50 6.88 11.67
CA ALA A 414 34.79 7.52 11.57
C ALA A 414 35.43 7.33 10.17
N LEU A 415 35.73 8.47 9.53
CA LEU A 415 36.90 8.70 8.66
C LEU A 415 37.18 7.62 7.60
N SER A 416 36.30 7.48 6.62
CA SER A 416 36.63 6.73 5.41
C SER A 416 37.85 7.36 4.72
N ARG A 417 38.84 6.52 4.39
CA ARG A 417 40.11 6.88 3.71
C ARG A 417 39.90 7.73 2.45
N GLU A 418 38.74 7.59 1.80
CA GLU A 418 38.36 8.34 0.62
C GLU A 418 37.89 9.78 0.93
N ARG A 419 37.17 9.98 2.04
CA ARG A 419 36.73 11.32 2.48
C ARG A 419 37.90 12.16 2.99
N VAL A 420 38.86 11.53 3.69
CA VAL A 420 40.12 12.16 4.10
C VAL A 420 40.97 12.56 2.89
N LYS A 421 41.05 11.70 1.87
CA LYS A 421 41.75 12.01 0.61
C LYS A 421 41.08 13.15 -0.16
N ARG A 422 39.74 13.18 -0.26
CA ARG A 422 39.03 14.29 -0.90
C ARG A 422 39.22 15.60 -0.14
N ALA A 423 39.09 15.59 1.19
CA ALA A 423 39.29 16.77 2.01
C ALA A 423 40.73 17.30 1.91
N SER A 424 41.73 16.42 1.95
CA SER A 424 43.15 16.77 1.79
C SER A 424 43.43 17.40 0.41
N ASN A 425 42.88 16.81 -0.66
CA ASN A 425 43.07 17.32 -2.03
C ASN A 425 42.39 18.69 -2.24
N GLN A 426 41.23 18.91 -1.60
CA GLN A 426 40.53 20.19 -1.63
C GLN A 426 41.31 21.31 -0.89
N VAL A 427 41.95 20.98 0.23
CA VAL A 427 42.80 21.92 0.97
C VAL A 427 44.06 22.29 0.19
N LEU A 428 44.70 21.32 -0.48
CA LEU A 428 45.86 21.57 -1.36
C LEU A 428 45.49 22.49 -2.53
N LEU A 429 44.37 22.23 -3.20
CA LEU A 429 43.86 23.09 -4.29
C LEU A 429 43.54 24.51 -3.81
N ALA A 430 43.01 24.66 -2.59
CA ALA A 430 42.73 25.97 -2.00
C ALA A 430 44.02 26.73 -1.65
N GLN A 431 45.05 26.05 -1.15
CA GLN A 431 46.36 26.66 -0.89
C GLN A 431 47.06 27.08 -2.18
N ASP A 432 47.00 26.28 -3.23
CA ASP A 432 47.57 26.63 -4.54
C ASP A 432 46.86 27.82 -5.19
N LYS A 433 45.53 27.91 -5.06
CA LYS A 433 44.77 29.09 -5.51
C LYS A 433 45.15 30.34 -4.70
N LYS A 434 45.36 30.23 -3.39
CA LYS A 434 45.84 31.36 -2.56
C LYS A 434 47.25 31.79 -2.95
N LYS A 435 48.19 30.87 -3.15
CA LYS A 435 49.56 31.17 -3.61
C LYS A 435 49.57 31.88 -4.96
N LYS A 436 48.74 31.44 -5.92
CA LYS A 436 48.58 32.10 -7.24
C LYS A 436 47.98 33.51 -7.14
N ARG A 437 47.04 33.76 -6.21
CA ARG A 437 46.48 35.10 -5.97
C ARG A 437 47.48 36.05 -5.32
N VAL A 438 48.31 35.56 -4.40
CA VAL A 438 49.38 36.37 -3.78
C VAL A 438 50.47 36.72 -4.81
N LEU A 439 50.82 35.80 -5.71
CA LEU A 439 51.74 36.09 -6.82
C LEU A 439 51.17 37.16 -7.78
N LYS A 440 49.88 37.06 -8.15
CA LYS A 440 49.22 38.06 -9.02
C LYS A 440 49.10 39.44 -8.39
N LYS A 441 48.97 39.52 -7.05
CA LYS A 441 48.88 40.79 -6.33
C LYS A 441 50.24 41.48 -6.15
N LYS A 442 51.35 40.74 -6.21
CA LYS A 442 52.71 41.31 -6.19
C LYS A 442 53.16 41.90 -7.52
N THR A 443 52.49 41.59 -8.63
CA THR A 443 52.90 42.02 -9.98
C THR A 443 52.09 43.21 -10.52
N LYS A 444 51.13 43.76 -9.78
CA LYS A 444 50.28 44.86 -10.23
C LYS A 444 50.24 45.96 -9.17
N ASP A 445 51.10 46.95 -9.38
CA ASP A 445 51.15 48.36 -8.88
C ASP A 445 52.61 48.76 -8.59
N PRO A 446 53.09 49.94 -9.06
CA PRO A 446 52.45 51.24 -8.79
C PRO A 446 52.36 52.26 -9.97
N LEU A 447 51.69 53.39 -9.67
CA LEU A 447 51.51 54.71 -10.35
C LEU A 447 50.08 54.97 -10.89
N ASN A 448 49.21 55.66 -10.11
CA ASN A 448 48.95 57.14 -10.06
C ASN A 448 48.30 57.65 -11.37
N ASP A 449 47.22 58.45 -11.45
CA ASP A 449 46.44 59.32 -10.54
C ASP A 449 45.20 59.83 -11.32
N SER A 450 44.18 60.40 -10.62
CA SER A 450 43.26 61.48 -11.07
C SER A 450 42.26 61.23 -12.24
N ASP A 451 41.03 61.72 -12.32
CA ASP A 451 40.01 62.42 -11.49
C ASP A 451 38.70 62.47 -12.33
N ASP A 452 37.53 62.56 -11.67
CA ASP A 452 36.35 63.44 -11.95
C ASP A 452 35.72 63.53 -13.38
N GLU A 453 34.44 63.86 -13.63
CA GLU A 453 33.21 64.22 -12.91
C GLU A 453 32.09 64.32 -14.00
N ASP A 454 30.87 63.89 -13.65
CA ASP A 454 29.63 64.70 -13.67
C ASP A 454 28.79 65.07 -14.94
N ASN A 455 27.47 65.24 -14.65
CA ASN A 455 26.32 65.88 -15.34
C ASN A 455 25.61 65.18 -16.52
N SER A 456 24.30 64.85 -16.45
CA SER A 456 23.05 65.66 -16.31
C SER A 456 22.76 66.53 -17.56
N ALA A 457 21.55 66.84 -18.05
CA ALA A 457 20.14 66.56 -17.74
C ALA A 457 19.34 66.89 -19.04
N ALA A 458 18.25 66.18 -19.34
CA ALA A 458 16.86 66.70 -19.37
C ALA A 458 16.30 67.33 -20.68
N THR A 459 14.97 67.18 -20.78
CA THR A 459 13.96 67.77 -21.70
C THR A 459 13.77 67.05 -23.04
N GLY A 460 12.56 66.69 -23.52
CA GLY A 460 11.19 66.91 -23.06
C GLY A 460 10.25 67.08 -24.27
N PHE A 461 9.23 66.20 -24.38
CA PHE A 461 7.92 66.36 -25.07
C PHE A 461 7.84 66.85 -26.54
N ASP A 462 7.27 66.04 -27.44
CA ASP A 462 5.84 66.15 -27.79
C ASP A 462 5.39 65.00 -28.72
N GLY A 463 4.11 64.62 -28.64
CA GLY A 463 3.51 63.54 -29.42
C GLY A 463 2.45 64.03 -30.41
N ALA A 464 2.27 63.30 -31.52
CA ALA A 464 0.98 62.85 -32.06
C ALA A 464 1.12 62.35 -33.52
N ASN A 465 0.82 61.06 -33.69
CA ASN A 465 -0.11 60.45 -34.67
C ASN A 465 -0.09 60.91 -36.15
N ILE A 466 -0.01 59.94 -37.09
CA ILE A 466 -1.00 59.63 -38.14
C ILE A 466 -0.42 58.54 -39.09
N ASN A 467 -1.32 57.71 -39.56
CA ASN A 467 -1.16 56.41 -40.20
C ASN A 467 -1.00 56.48 -41.74
N ALA A 468 -0.40 55.42 -42.29
CA ALA A 468 -0.53 54.88 -43.66
C ALA A 468 0.13 55.60 -44.87
N ARG A 469 1.11 54.93 -45.51
CA ARG A 469 0.94 54.16 -46.78
C ARG A 469 2.27 53.72 -47.42
N SER A 470 2.30 52.43 -47.77
CA SER A 470 2.87 51.79 -48.97
C SER A 470 4.23 52.21 -49.55
N SER A 471 5.15 51.25 -49.62
CA SER A 471 5.75 50.88 -50.91
C SER A 471 6.17 49.40 -50.93
N ALA A 472 6.02 48.81 -52.10
CA ALA A 472 6.11 47.39 -52.40
C ALA A 472 7.41 47.05 -53.16
N ARG A 473 7.55 45.75 -53.47
CA ARG A 473 8.45 45.09 -54.46
C ARG A 473 9.77 44.55 -53.84
N PHE A 474 10.24 43.33 -54.09
CA PHE A 474 9.95 42.32 -55.12
C PHE A 474 10.55 40.94 -54.72
N SER A 475 9.89 39.83 -55.12
CA SER A 475 10.40 38.50 -55.59
C SER A 475 11.50 37.73 -54.82
N SER A 476 11.53 36.40 -54.65
CA SER A 476 10.78 35.26 -55.22
C SER A 476 11.32 33.92 -54.66
N VAL A 477 10.41 32.95 -54.38
CA VAL A 477 10.40 31.51 -54.82
C VAL A 477 11.56 30.59 -54.34
N SER A 478 11.44 29.34 -53.83
CA SER A 478 10.46 28.22 -53.92
C SER A 478 10.72 27.20 -52.78
N GLN A 479 9.71 26.60 -52.11
CA GLN A 479 9.19 25.20 -52.26
C GLN A 479 10.19 24.06 -51.92
N ARG A 480 9.91 22.97 -51.20
CA ARG A 480 8.75 22.14 -50.75
C ARG A 480 9.32 21.26 -49.60
N GLY A 481 8.64 20.76 -48.56
CA GLY A 481 7.30 20.19 -48.47
C GLY A 481 7.35 18.69 -48.81
N LEU A 482 7.25 17.79 -47.82
CA LEU A 482 6.35 16.61 -47.77
C LEU A 482 6.83 15.55 -46.75
N SER A 483 5.97 15.32 -45.74
CA SER A 483 5.78 14.03 -45.07
C SER A 483 4.88 13.12 -45.93
N PRO A 484 4.83 11.81 -45.64
CA PRO A 484 3.52 11.21 -45.45
C PRO A 484 3.42 10.23 -44.28
N SER A 485 2.15 10.01 -43.95
CA SER A 485 1.54 9.30 -42.83
C SER A 485 1.58 7.77 -42.92
N LYS A 486 1.60 7.16 -41.73
CA LYS A 486 0.78 6.02 -41.24
C LYS A 486 0.20 5.03 -42.27
N LYS A 487 0.53 3.74 -42.07
CA LYS A 487 -0.39 2.65 -41.64
C LYS A 487 0.23 1.28 -41.98
N LYS A 488 0.60 0.51 -40.95
CA LYS A 488 -0.03 -0.77 -40.59
C LYS A 488 0.51 -1.25 -39.26
#